data_AF-A0A3B8YX00-F1
#
_entry.id   AF-A0A3B8YX00-F1
#
_cell.length_a   1.000
_cell.length_b   1.000
_cell.length_c   1.000
_cell.angle_alpha   90.00
_cell.angle_beta   90.00
_cell.angle_gamma   90.00
#
_symmetry.space_group_name_H-M   'P 1'
#
loop_
_entity.id
_entity.type
_entity.pdbx_description
1 polymer ?
#
loop_
_entity_poly.entity_id
_entity_poly.type
_entity_poly.pdbx_seq_one_letter_code
_entity_poly.pdbx_strand_id
1 'polypeptide(L)'
;MKMLRKIAAAVMVVMLLAAPARAVDDYDDSQSNPFRIIAYVLHPIGYAVEWLFTRPFYRLVSQDDLEPIFGHVPHEGFDYESYSEGLSTGVAIGGNSDTIAERSHR
;
A
#
# COMPACT_ATOMS: atom_id res chain seq x y z
N MET A 1 -13.94 -8.31 41.25
CA MET A 1 -12.99 -8.09 40.14
C MET A 1 -12.97 -9.21 39.08
N LYS A 2 -12.89 -10.51 39.44
CA LYS A 2 -12.84 -11.61 38.45
C LYS A 2 -14.07 -11.71 37.53
N MET A 3 -15.29 -11.54 38.08
CA MET A 3 -16.51 -11.51 37.27
C MET A 3 -16.56 -10.32 36.31
N LEU A 4 -16.15 -9.12 36.75
CA LEU A 4 -16.12 -7.92 35.91
C LEU A 4 -15.20 -8.09 34.69
N ARG A 5 -14.01 -8.69 34.87
CA ARG A 5 -13.09 -9.00 33.75
C ARG A 5 -13.68 -9.98 32.75
N LYS A 6 -14.41 -11.00 33.22
CA LYS A 6 -15.11 -11.96 32.34
C LYS A 6 -16.24 -11.31 31.55
N ILE A 7 -17.02 -10.45 32.20
CA ILE A 7 -18.09 -9.68 31.56
C ILE A 7 -17.50 -8.75 30.50
N ALA A 8 -16.43 -8.01 30.82
CA ALA A 8 -15.75 -7.13 29.87
C ALA A 8 -15.19 -7.90 28.66
N ALA A 9 -14.56 -9.05 28.88
CA ALA A 9 -14.08 -9.91 27.80
C ALA A 9 -15.22 -10.45 26.92
N ALA A 10 -16.33 -10.88 27.54
CA ALA A 10 -17.50 -11.34 26.80
C ALA A 10 -18.12 -10.21 25.96
N VAL A 11 -18.26 -9.01 26.53
CA VAL A 11 -18.75 -7.83 25.80
C VAL A 11 -17.83 -7.46 24.65
N MET A 12 -16.50 -7.47 24.85
CA MET A 12 -15.53 -7.22 23.78
C MET A 12 -15.70 -8.23 22.64
N VAL A 13 -15.79 -9.52 22.95
CA VAL A 13 -15.98 -10.58 21.94
C VAL A 13 -17.28 -10.36 21.17
N VAL A 14 -18.39 -10.08 21.87
CA VAL A 14 -19.68 -9.79 21.23
C VAL A 14 -19.58 -8.56 20.31
N MET A 15 -18.91 -7.49 20.74
CA MET A 15 -18.73 -6.29 19.92
C MET A 15 -17.87 -6.56 18.67
N LEU A 16 -16.82 -7.37 18.78
CA LEU A 16 -15.99 -7.79 17.65
C LEU A 16 -16.78 -8.63 16.63
N LEU A 17 -17.72 -9.46 17.10
CA LEU A 17 -18.55 -10.33 16.27
C LEU A 17 -19.79 -9.62 15.68
N ALA A 18 -20.21 -8.49 16.26
CA ALA A 18 -21.41 -7.76 15.84
C ALA A 18 -21.20 -6.87 14.60
N ALA A 19 -20.00 -6.86 14.01
CA ALA A 19 -19.73 -6.10 12.80
C ALA A 19 -20.62 -6.61 11.65
N PRO A 20 -21.37 -5.73 10.95
CA PRO A 20 -22.24 -6.14 9.86
C PRO A 20 -21.40 -6.69 8.70
N ALA A 21 -21.48 -7.99 8.45
CA ALA A 21 -20.90 -8.61 7.28
C ALA A 21 -21.86 -8.40 6.09
N ARG A 22 -21.49 -7.50 5.18
CA ARG A 22 -22.20 -7.29 3.90
C ARG A 22 -21.24 -7.60 2.77
N ALA A 23 -21.71 -8.37 1.79
CA ALA A 23 -21.00 -8.50 0.52
C ALA A 23 -21.09 -7.15 -0.22
N VAL A 24 -19.95 -6.67 -0.72
CA VAL A 24 -19.91 -5.47 -1.58
C VAL A 24 -20.29 -5.85 -3.02
N ASP A 25 -19.90 -7.05 -3.45
CA ASP A 25 -20.10 -7.57 -4.80
C ASP A 25 -20.81 -8.93 -4.78
N ASP A 26 -21.38 -9.30 -5.94
CA ASP A 26 -22.01 -10.61 -6.13
C ASP A 26 -20.97 -11.73 -6.17
N TYR A 27 -21.37 -12.90 -5.70
CA TYR A 27 -20.55 -14.10 -5.73
C TYR A 27 -20.43 -14.62 -7.17
N ASP A 28 -19.18 -14.85 -7.60
CA ASP A 28 -18.82 -15.46 -8.89
C ASP A 28 -17.99 -16.71 -8.61
N ASP A 29 -18.35 -17.84 -9.23
CA ASP A 29 -17.64 -19.12 -9.06
C ASP A 29 -16.16 -19.05 -9.44
N SER A 30 -15.78 -18.11 -10.32
CA SER A 30 -14.37 -17.83 -10.65
C SER A 30 -13.52 -17.46 -9.42
N GLN A 31 -14.18 -17.00 -8.37
CA GLN A 31 -13.58 -16.56 -7.12
C GLN A 31 -13.36 -17.69 -6.09
N SER A 32 -13.79 -18.92 -6.41
CA SER A 32 -13.71 -20.10 -5.56
C SER A 32 -12.32 -20.74 -5.56
N ASN A 33 -11.33 -20.02 -5.03
CA ASN A 33 -9.96 -20.49 -4.94
C ASN A 33 -9.59 -20.83 -3.49
N PRO A 34 -9.12 -22.07 -3.19
CA PRO A 34 -8.68 -22.47 -1.84
C PRO A 34 -7.61 -21.55 -1.24
N PHE A 35 -6.68 -21.04 -2.04
CA PHE A 35 -5.66 -20.10 -1.58
C PHE A 35 -6.25 -18.77 -1.13
N ARG A 36 -7.40 -18.38 -1.67
CA ARG A 36 -8.09 -17.16 -1.25
C ARG A 36 -8.62 -17.26 0.17
N ILE A 37 -9.07 -18.45 0.59
CA ILE A 37 -9.49 -18.71 1.97
C ILE A 37 -8.30 -18.54 2.91
N ILE A 38 -7.15 -19.12 2.56
CA ILE A 38 -5.91 -18.96 3.32
C ILE A 38 -5.53 -17.47 3.41
N ALA A 39 -5.58 -16.75 2.29
CA ALA A 39 -5.30 -15.32 2.24
C ALA A 39 -6.25 -14.52 3.15
N TYR A 40 -7.54 -14.84 3.22
CA TYR A 40 -8.48 -14.18 4.12
C TYR A 40 -8.17 -14.39 5.60
N VAL A 41 -7.60 -15.53 5.98
CA VAL A 41 -7.14 -15.77 7.36
C VAL A 41 -5.83 -15.05 7.63
N LEU A 42 -4.89 -15.09 6.68
CA LEU A 42 -3.56 -14.50 6.86
C LEU A 42 -3.58 -12.97 6.78
N HIS A 43 -4.43 -12.38 5.96
CA HIS A 43 -4.50 -10.93 5.76
C HIS A 43 -4.67 -10.12 7.05
N PRO A 44 -5.68 -10.39 7.92
CA PRO A 44 -5.81 -9.66 9.19
C PRO A 44 -4.64 -9.89 10.14
N ILE A 45 -4.00 -11.07 10.10
CA ILE A 45 -2.79 -11.35 10.90
C ILE A 45 -1.62 -10.50 10.41
N GLY A 46 -1.36 -10.49 9.10
CA GLY A 46 -0.31 -9.67 8.50
C GLY A 46 -0.52 -8.19 8.78
N TYR A 47 -1.77 -7.72 8.64
CA TYR A 47 -2.14 -6.35 9.00
C TYR A 47 -1.86 -6.04 10.47
N ALA A 48 -2.26 -6.91 11.40
CA ALA A 48 -1.96 -6.73 12.82
C ALA A 48 -0.45 -6.73 13.09
N VAL A 49 0.31 -7.63 12.45
CA VAL A 49 1.77 -7.70 12.60
C VAL A 49 2.43 -6.43 12.10
N GLU A 50 1.98 -5.89 10.97
CA GLU A 50 2.47 -4.63 10.43
C GLU A 50 2.28 -3.48 11.43
N TRP A 51 1.09 -3.35 12.00
CA TRP A 51 0.75 -2.26 12.91
C TRP A 51 1.40 -2.40 14.29
N LEU A 52 1.46 -3.62 14.83
CA LEU A 52 1.94 -3.87 16.19
C LEU A 52 3.46 -4.02 16.27
N PHE A 53 4.10 -4.50 15.21
CA PHE A 53 5.54 -4.76 15.21
C PHE A 53 6.23 -3.92 14.15
N THR A 54 5.98 -4.18 12.86
CA THR A 54 6.80 -3.62 11.78
C THR A 54 6.87 -2.09 11.83
N ARG A 55 5.74 -1.40 12.00
CA ARG A 55 5.68 0.07 12.05
C ARG A 55 6.39 0.65 13.29
N PRO A 56 6.16 0.17 14.53
CA PRO A 56 6.95 0.59 15.68
C PRO A 56 8.45 0.35 15.52
N PHE A 57 8.85 -0.84 15.07
CA PHE A 57 10.27 -1.18 14.87
C PHE A 57 10.92 -0.29 13.82
N TYR A 58 10.23 -0.02 12.70
CA TYR A 58 10.70 0.91 11.69
C TYR A 58 11.02 2.28 12.30
N ARG A 59 10.10 2.87 13.07
CA ARG A 59 10.31 4.18 13.73
C ARG A 59 11.45 4.20 14.74
N LEU A 60 11.72 3.07 15.39
CA LEU A 60 12.84 2.95 16.33
C LEU A 60 14.16 2.87 15.59
N VAL A 61 14.21 2.08 14.51
CA VAL A 61 15.44 1.87 13.73
C VAL A 61 15.78 3.07 12.85
N SER A 62 14.79 3.86 12.45
CA SER A 62 14.95 5.02 11.57
C SER A 62 15.40 6.30 12.29
N GLN A 63 16.03 6.20 13.45
CA GLN A 63 16.57 7.38 14.17
C GLN A 63 17.97 7.70 13.65
N ASP A 64 18.26 8.99 13.43
CA ASP A 64 19.56 9.46 12.92
C ASP A 64 20.74 8.96 13.78
N ASP A 65 20.58 8.96 15.11
CA ASP A 65 21.60 8.49 16.05
C ASP A 65 21.87 6.98 15.96
N LEU A 66 20.97 6.22 15.34
CA LEU A 66 21.02 4.76 15.23
C LEU A 66 21.49 4.29 13.84
N GLU A 67 21.76 5.21 12.91
CA GLU A 67 22.34 4.91 11.59
C GLU A 67 23.61 4.05 11.68
N PRO A 68 24.58 4.30 12.59
CA PRO A 68 25.80 3.47 12.65
C PRO A 68 25.56 2.00 13.03
N ILE A 69 24.44 1.71 13.71
CA ILE A 69 24.12 0.36 14.20
C ILE A 69 23.25 -0.39 13.20
N PHE A 70 22.21 0.27 12.67
CA PHE A 70 21.23 -0.39 11.79
C PHE A 70 21.41 -0.05 10.31
N GLY A 71 22.28 0.91 9.97
CA GLY A 71 22.53 1.35 8.60
C GLY A 71 21.31 1.94 7.91
N HIS A 72 20.33 2.46 8.67
CA HIS A 72 19.12 3.00 8.09
C HIS A 72 19.37 4.40 7.53
N VAL A 73 19.49 4.49 6.21
CA VAL A 73 19.50 5.76 5.48
C VAL A 73 18.10 5.97 4.89
N PRO A 74 17.46 7.14 5.08
CA PRO A 74 16.18 7.42 4.45
C PRO A 74 16.25 7.19 2.94
N HIS A 75 15.39 6.32 2.42
CA HIS A 75 15.20 6.16 0.99
C HIS A 75 13.95 6.94 0.61
N GLU A 76 14.12 8.00 -0.17
CA GLU A 76 12.98 8.65 -0.82
C GLU A 76 12.31 7.60 -1.72
N GLY A 77 11.03 7.34 -1.49
CA GLY A 77 10.26 6.43 -2.33
C GLY A 77 10.28 6.92 -3.77
N PHE A 78 10.26 6.00 -4.73
CA PHE A 78 10.14 6.33 -6.15
C PHE A 78 8.92 7.23 -6.37
N ASP A 79 9.18 8.51 -6.63
CA ASP A 79 8.14 9.47 -6.98
C ASP A 79 7.80 9.29 -8.46
N TYR A 80 6.60 8.74 -8.73
CA TYR A 80 6.10 8.58 -10.08
C TYR A 80 5.85 9.92 -10.80
N GLU A 81 5.76 11.05 -10.08
CA GLU A 81 5.70 12.38 -10.69
C GLU A 81 7.07 12.86 -11.20
N SER A 82 8.17 12.32 -10.67
CA SER A 82 9.54 12.70 -11.07
C SER A 82 10.07 11.98 -12.33
N TYR A 83 9.30 11.04 -12.90
CA TYR A 83 9.70 10.25 -14.07
C TYR A 83 9.28 10.93 -15.40
N SER A 84 9.84 12.09 -15.72
CA SER A 84 9.72 12.71 -17.06
C SER A 84 11.01 12.64 -17.89
N GLU A 85 12.06 11.98 -17.40
CA GLU A 85 13.33 11.88 -18.13
C GLU A 85 13.72 10.41 -18.31
N GLY A 86 13.42 9.85 -19.49
CA GLY A 86 13.87 8.50 -19.84
C GLY A 86 13.25 7.89 -21.08
N LEU A 87 12.09 8.39 -21.54
CA LEU A 87 11.54 8.10 -22.86
C LEU A 87 11.78 9.27 -23.83
N SER A 88 12.97 9.86 -23.77
CA SER A 88 13.57 10.50 -24.96
C SER A 88 14.20 9.40 -25.81
N THR A 89 13.35 8.49 -26.30
CA THR A 89 13.68 7.83 -27.56
C THR A 89 13.76 8.96 -28.57
N GLY A 90 14.90 9.12 -29.23
CA GLY A 90 15.20 10.22 -30.15
C GLY A 90 14.31 10.22 -31.39
N VAL A 91 13.03 10.49 -31.21
CA VAL A 91 12.06 10.83 -32.24
C VAL A 91 11.52 12.18 -31.85
N ALA A 92 12.15 13.23 -32.37
CA ALA A 92 11.65 14.59 -32.29
C ALA A 92 10.35 14.69 -33.12
N ILE A 93 9.22 14.24 -32.58
CA ILE A 93 7.90 14.71 -33.04
C ILE A 93 7.65 16.04 -32.33
N GLY A 94 8.42 17.05 -32.73
CA GLY A 94 8.39 18.39 -32.17
C GLY A 94 8.63 19.41 -33.27
N GLY A 95 7.91 19.25 -34.38
CA GLY A 95 7.84 20.26 -35.43
C GLY A 95 6.97 21.40 -34.93
N ASN A 96 7.61 22.51 -34.56
CA ASN A 96 6.96 23.81 -34.36
C ASN A 96 5.99 24.06 -35.54
N SER A 97 4.70 24.27 -35.29
CA SER A 97 3.68 24.44 -36.35
C SER A 97 3.96 25.60 -37.29
N ASP A 98 4.84 26.51 -36.87
CA ASP A 98 5.15 27.75 -37.57
C ASP A 98 6.19 27.56 -38.69
N THR A 99 6.98 26.47 -38.68
CA THR A 99 8.01 26.22 -39.70
C THR A 99 7.52 25.47 -40.95
N ILE A 100 6.31 24.91 -40.93
CA ILE A 100 5.76 24.14 -42.07
C ILE A 100 5.20 25.07 -43.17
N ALA A 101 4.73 26.27 -42.83
CA ALA A 101 4.09 27.17 -43.80
C ALA A 101 5.07 27.82 -44.80
N GLU A 102 6.35 28.01 -44.43
CA GLU A 102 7.32 28.70 -45.28
C GLU A 102 7.98 27.81 -46.34
N ARG A 103 7.83 26.48 -46.25
CA ARG A 103 8.44 25.53 -47.19
C ARG A 103 7.53 25.09 -48.35
N SER A 104 6.30 25.59 -48.44
CA SER A 104 5.34 25.18 -49.48
C SER A 104 5.37 26.06 -50.75
N HIS A 105 6.15 27.15 -50.77
CA HIS A 105 6.19 28.11 -51.89
C HIS A 105 7.59 28.36 -52.47
N ARG A 106 8.55 27.45 -52.24
CA ARG A 106 9.85 27.48 -52.91
C ARG A 106 10.18 26.16 -53.58
#